data_AF-A0A920JLR5-F1
#
_entry.id   AF-A0A920JLR5-F1
#
_cell.length_a   1.000
_cell.length_b   1.000
_cell.length_c   1.000
_cell.angle_alpha   90.00
_cell.angle_beta   90.00
_cell.angle_gamma   90.00
#
_symmetry.space_group_name_H-M   'P 1'
#
loop_
_entity.id
_entity.type
_entity.pdbx_description
1 polymer ?
#
loop_
_entity_poly.entity_id
_entity_poly.type
_entity_poly.pdbx_seq_one_letter_code
_entity_poly.pdbx_strand_id
1 'polypeptide(L)' 'MKVGDKAFFYIQIARSRIVGLMEIASEAYTDHTAFDKDEKYFEQKVILITQDGYA' A
#
# COMPACT_ATOMS: atom_id res chain seq x y z
N MET A 1 10.02 -0.30 -0.51
CA MET A 1 10.66 0.72 0.34
C MET A 1 11.33 0.00 1.50
N LYS A 2 12.37 0.59 2.08
CA LYS A 2 13.07 0.06 3.24
C LYS A 2 12.65 0.81 4.50
N VAL A 3 12.74 0.14 5.64
CA VAL A 3 12.49 0.78 6.94
C VAL A 3 13.48 1.93 7.12
N GLY A 4 12.99 3.10 7.54
CA GLY A 4 13.78 4.32 7.67
C GLY A 4 13.82 5.21 6.43
N ASP A 5 13.36 4.75 5.26
CA ASP A 5 13.22 5.61 4.08
C ASP A 5 12.24 6.76 4.38
N LYS A 6 12.56 7.97 3.90
CA LYS A 6 11.67 9.14 4.02
C LYS A 6 10.77 9.28 2.79
N ALA A 7 9.54 9.73 3.01
CA ALA A 7 8.58 10.04 1.95
C ALA A 7 7.82 11.34 2.23
N PHE A 8 7.36 12.00 1.17
CA PHE A 8 6.47 13.15 1.30
C PHE A 8 5.03 12.67 1.55
N PHE A 9 4.37 13.23 2.56
CA PHE A 9 2.94 13.05 2.76
C PHE A 9 2.20 14.04 1.85
N TYR A 10 1.53 13.51 0.83
CA TYR A 10 0.88 14.29 -0.23
C TYR A 10 -0.63 14.16 -0.13
N ILE A 11 -1.34 15.29 -0.16
CA ILE A 11 -2.80 15.34 -0.15
C ILE A 11 -3.29 15.68 -1.55
N GLN A 12 -4.14 14.81 -2.11
CA GLN A 12 -4.85 15.00 -3.37
C GLN A 12 -6.36 14.97 -3.15
N ILE A 13 -6.92 16.17 -2.99
CA ILE A 13 -8.36 16.43 -2.99
C ILE A 13 -8.61 17.53 -4.02
N ALA A 14 -8.92 18.77 -3.61
CA ALA A 14 -9.15 19.89 -4.53
C ALA A 14 -7.88 20.60 -4.98
N ARG A 15 -6.84 20.61 -4.13
CA ARG A 15 -5.52 21.16 -4.45
C ARG A 15 -4.44 20.23 -3.95
N SER A 16 -3.65 19.77 -4.89
CA SER A 16 -2.46 18.96 -4.68
C SER A 16 -1.38 19.73 -3.92
N ARG A 17 -0.94 19.20 -2.78
CA ARG A 17 0.22 19.73 -2.05
C ARG A 17 0.88 18.69 -1.15
N ILE A 18 2.17 18.88 -0.91
CA ILE A 18 2.91 18.19 0.14
C ILE A 18 2.56 18.86 1.47
N VAL A 19 2.18 18.08 2.48
CA VAL A 19 1.82 18.59 3.82
C VAL A 19 2.79 18.15 4.92
N GLY A 20 3.74 17.28 4.60
CA GLY A 20 4.73 16.83 5.58
C GLY A 20 5.71 15.79 5.05
N LEU A 21 6.54 15.29 5.96
CA LEU A 21 7.44 14.16 5.78
C LEU A 21 6.98 13.01 6.65
N MET A 22 7.14 11.79 6.16
CA MET A 22 6.92 10.55 6.91
C MET A 22 8.10 9.61 6.72
N GLU A 23 8.16 8.59 7.57
CA GLU A 23 9.16 7.53 7.52
C GLU A 23 8.48 6.17 7.34
N ILE A 24 9.10 5.29 6.57
CA ILE A 24 8.62 3.93 6.37
C ILE A 24 8.93 3.08 7.61
N ALA A 25 7.86 2.59 8.26
CA ALA A 25 7.95 1.80 9.48
C ALA A 25 8.05 0.28 9.25
N SER A 26 7.69 -0.20 8.05
CA SER A 26 7.76 -1.62 7.69
C SER A 26 8.09 -1.80 6.19
N GLU A 27 8.68 -2.95 5.85
CA GLU A 27 8.76 -3.35 4.44
C GLU A 27 7.37 -3.73 3.89
N ALA A 28 7.29 -3.95 2.58
CA ALA A 28 6.05 -4.33 1.91
C ALA A 28 5.54 -5.70 2.41
N TYR A 29 4.23 -5.80 2.58
CA TYR A 29 3.50 -7.02 2.89
C TYR A 29 2.23 -7.08 2.05
N THR A 30 1.59 -8.24 2.00
CA THR A 30 0.34 -8.42 1.27
C THR A 30 -0.79 -7.63 1.91
N ASP A 31 -1.43 -6.75 1.15
CA ASP A 31 -2.61 -6.00 1.60
C ASP A 31 -3.81 -6.93 1.76
N HIS A 32 -4.31 -7.06 2.99
CA HIS A 32 -5.45 -7.92 3.31
C HIS A 32 -6.77 -7.38 2.76
N THR A 33 -6.89 -6.05 2.57
CA THR A 33 -8.14 -5.41 2.10
C THR A 33 -8.49 -5.80 0.68
N ALA A 34 -7.50 -6.21 -0.12
CA ALA A 34 -7.72 -6.69 -1.49
C ALA A 34 -8.52 -8.00 -1.54
N PHE A 35 -8.59 -8.77 -0.45
CA PHE A 35 -9.29 -10.07 -0.38
C PHE A 35 -10.66 -10.00 0.30
N ASP A 36 -10.98 -8.91 0.99
CA ASP A 36 -12.24 -8.74 1.72
C ASP A 36 -13.30 -8.07 0.85
N LYS A 37 -14.41 -8.77 0.59
CA LYS A 37 -15.49 -8.29 -0.30
C LYS A 37 -16.23 -7.06 0.22
N ASP A 38 -16.15 -6.81 1.52
CA ASP A 38 -16.81 -5.67 2.15
C ASP A 38 -15.92 -4.42 2.15
N GLU A 39 -14.64 -4.55 1.79
CA GLU A 39 -13.71 -3.44 1.70
C GLU A 39 -13.81 -2.69 0.37
N LYS A 40 -13.57 -1.38 0.42
CA LYS A 40 -13.60 -0.51 -0.77
C LYS A 40 -12.56 -0.92 -1.82
N TYR A 41 -11.49 -1.56 -1.38
CA TYR A 41 -10.34 -1.94 -2.20
C TYR A 41 -10.37 -3.43 -2.58
N PHE A 42 -11.51 -4.11 -2.40
CA PHE A 42 -11.69 -5.49 -2.83
C PHE A 42 -11.36 -5.65 -4.31
N GLU A 43 -10.51 -6.62 -4.63
CA GLU A 43 -10.19 -6.97 -6.00
C GLU A 43 -10.65 -8.40 -6.26
N GLN A 44 -11.52 -8.60 -7.25
CA GLN A 44 -12.09 -9.92 -7.55
C GLN A 44 -11.02 -10.93 -7.98
N LYS A 45 -9.88 -10.46 -8.51
CA LYS A 45 -8.77 -11.28 -8.96
C LYS A 45 -7.47 -10.84 -8.29
N VAL A 46 -7.26 -11.30 -7.07
CA VAL A 46 -5.96 -11.25 -6.40
C VAL A 46 -5.30 -12.63 -6.46
N ILE A 47 -4.05 -12.68 -6.89
CA ILE A 47 -3.23 -13.90 -6.89
C ILE A 47 -2.20 -13.74 -5.77
N LEU A 48 -2.17 -14.68 -4.83
CA LEU A 48 -1.09 -14.78 -3.86
C LEU A 48 0.17 -15.25 -4.59
N ILE A 49 1.12 -14.34 -4.80
CA ILE A 49 2.45 -14.72 -5.24
C ILE A 49 3.22 -15.10 -3.98
N THR A 50 3.30 -16.40 -3.69
CA THR A 50 4.23 -16.92 -2.68
C THR A 50 5.67 -16.79 -3.20
N GLN A 51 6.66 -16.83 -2.30
CA GLN A 51 8.09 -16.68 -2.64
C GLN A 51 8.59 -17.71 -3.67
N ASP A 52 7.82 -18.78 -3.92
CA ASP A 52 8.18 -19.88 -4.82
C ASP A 52 7.59 -19.78 -6.23
N GLY A 53 6.85 -18.71 -6.53
CA GLY A 53 6.33 -18.45 -7.86
C GLY A 53 5.14 -19.35 -8.23
N TYR A 54 3.98 -18.71 -8.30
CA TYR A 54 2.65 -19.24 -8.67
C TYR A 54 1.94 -20.07 -7.59
N ALA A 55 0.79 -19.54 -7.16
CA ALA A 55 -0.34 -20.33 -6.69
C ALA A 55 -1.11 -20.91 -7.88
#